data_AF-A0A367M420-F1
#
_entry.id   AF-A0A367M420-F1
#
_cell.length_a   1.000
_cell.length_b   1.000
_cell.length_c   1.000
_cell.angle_alpha   90.00
_cell.angle_beta   90.00
_cell.angle_gamma   90.00
#
_symmetry.space_group_name_H-M   'P 1'
#
loop_
_entity.id
_entity.type
_entity.pdbx_description
1 polymer ?
#
loop_
_entity_poly.entity_id
_entity_poly.type
_entity_poly.pdbx_seq_one_letter_code
_entity_poly.pdbx_strand_id
1 'polypeptide(L)' 'LIATLALRAFCRANPQARLRRFAYRGLRPLICPEPFEVGGRLLAAGKAEIWVGNGAGLAQRGDVEFD' A
#
# COMPACT_ATOMS: atom_id res chain seq x y z
N LEU A 1 -4.90 7.75 7.98
CA LEU A 1 -5.37 6.34 7.96
C LEU A 1 -5.07 5.59 6.65
N ILE A 2 -4.90 6.27 5.51
CA ILE A 2 -4.69 5.62 4.19
C ILE A 2 -3.54 4.60 4.18
N ALA A 3 -2.36 4.94 4.71
CA ALA A 3 -1.24 4.00 4.86
C ALA A 3 -1.59 2.71 5.60
N THR A 4 -2.39 2.80 6.66
CA THR A 4 -2.84 1.66 7.45
C THR A 4 -3.79 0.76 6.66
N LEU A 5 -4.70 1.35 5.87
CA LEU A 5 -5.60 0.58 4.98
C LEU A 5 -4.81 -0.12 3.87
N ALA A 6 -3.79 0.56 3.33
CA ALA A 6 -2.91 -0.03 2.33
C ALA A 6 -2.15 -1.25 2.89
N LEU A 7 -1.53 -1.09 4.05
CA LEU A 7 -0.83 -2.18 4.74
C LEU A 7 -1.78 -3.32 5.11
N ARG A 8 -2.99 -3.02 5.57
CA ARG A 8 -4.01 -4.04 5.87
C ARG A 8 -4.39 -4.84 4.64
N ALA A 9 -4.55 -4.21 3.49
CA ALA A 9 -4.84 -4.91 2.23
C ALA A 9 -3.71 -5.88 1.88
N PHE A 10 -2.45 -5.45 2.04
CA PHE A 10 -1.28 -6.32 1.86
C PHE A 10 -1.32 -7.55 2.79
N CYS A 11 -1.52 -7.36 4.10
CA CYS A 11 -1.56 -8.48 5.05
C CYS A 11 -2.73 -9.45 4.78
N ARG A 12 -3.86 -8.94 4.28
CA ARG A 12 -5.00 -9.79 3.87
C ARG A 12 -4.68 -10.61 2.62
N ALA A 13 -3.99 -10.03 1.65
CA ALA A 13 -3.58 -10.71 0.43
C ALA A 13 -2.43 -11.72 0.66
N ASN A 14 -1.63 -11.51 1.72
CA ASN A 14 -0.48 -12.35 2.06
C ASN A 14 -0.55 -12.80 3.55
N PRO A 15 -1.46 -13.72 3.92
CA PRO A 15 -1.67 -14.09 5.33
C PRO A 15 -0.45 -14.73 6.01
N GLN A 16 0.46 -15.31 5.22
CA GLN A 16 1.68 -15.95 5.73
C GLN A 16 2.86 -14.97 5.87
N ALA A 17 2.76 -13.79 5.28
CA ALA A 17 3.84 -12.80 5.32
C ALA A 17 3.94 -12.19 6.73
N ARG A 18 5.12 -12.30 7.35
CA ARG A 18 5.43 -11.64 8.61
C ARG A 18 6.06 -10.29 8.34
N LEU A 19 5.29 -9.22 8.54
CA LEU A 19 5.73 -7.85 8.33
C LEU A 19 6.99 -7.51 9.15
N ARG A 20 8.01 -6.95 8.49
CA ARG A 20 9.24 -6.47 9.11
C ARG A 20 9.38 -4.97 9.06
N ARG A 21 9.06 -4.37 7.91
CA ARG A 21 9.12 -2.93 7.72
C ARG A 21 7.99 -2.48 6.81
N PHE A 22 7.43 -1.34 7.16
CA PHE A 22 6.52 -0.61 6.30
C PHE A 22 6.98 0.85 6.24
N ALA A 23 7.24 1.33 5.03
CA ALA A 23 7.53 2.73 4.77
C ALA A 23 6.55 3.25 3.73
N TYR A 24 6.15 4.51 3.83
CA TYR A 24 5.27 5.13 2.84
C TYR A 24 5.60 6.60 2.63
N ARG A 25 5.21 7.10 1.46
CA ARG A 25 5.31 8.50 1.08
C ARG A 25 3.98 8.97 0.50
N GLY A 26 3.46 10.06 1.06
CA GLY A 26 2.37 10.81 0.43
C GLY A 26 2.90 11.56 -0.79
N LEU A 27 2.20 11.41 -1.91
CA LEU A 27 2.55 12.07 -3.19
C LEU A 27 1.67 13.31 -3.41
N ARG A 28 0.39 13.21 -3.05
CA ARG A 28 -0.58 14.30 -3.10
C ARG A 28 -1.71 14.05 -2.09
N PRO A 29 -2.50 15.07 -1.74
CA PRO A 29 -3.73 14.87 -0.99
C PRO A 29 -4.68 13.90 -1.72
N LEU A 30 -5.30 13.03 -0.94
CA LEU A 30 -6.42 12.20 -1.38
C LEU A 30 -7.69 12.78 -0.75
N ILE A 31 -8.36 13.65 -1.48
CA ILE A 31 -9.66 14.20 -1.09
C ILE A 31 -10.72 13.28 -1.69
N CYS A 32 -11.47 12.60 -0.83
CA CYS A 32 -12.45 11.59 -1.23
C CYS A 32 -13.87 12.07 -0.93
N PRO A 33 -14.61 12.55 -1.95
CA PRO A 33 -15.99 12.14 -2.10
C PRO A 33 -16.08 10.75 -2.77
N GLU A 34 -15.12 10.40 -3.61
CA GLU A 34 -15.10 9.15 -4.39
C GLU A 34 -14.27 8.04 -3.73
N PRO A 35 -14.58 6.76 -3.99
CA PRO A 35 -13.73 5.66 -3.55
C PRO A 35 -12.29 5.80 -4.03
N PHE A 36 -11.36 5.26 -3.22
CA PHE A 36 -9.97 5.07 -3.63
C PHE A 36 -9.67 3.58 -3.67
N GLU A 37 -8.65 3.22 -4.43
CA GLU A 37 -8.19 1.86 -4.61
C GLU A 37 -6.83 1.67 -3.95
N VAL A 38 -6.61 0.45 -3.45
CA VAL A 38 -5.31 0.01 -2.97
C VAL A 38 -4.83 -1.10 -3.90
N GLY A 39 -3.61 -0.95 -4.40
CA GLY A 39 -2.93 -1.97 -5.18
C GLY A 39 -1.55 -2.27 -4.62
N GLY A 40 -0.92 -3.29 -5.19
CA GLY A 40 0.44 -3.65 -4.86
C GLY A 40 0.98 -4.72 -5.79
N ARG A 41 2.30 -4.91 -5.74
CA ARG A 41 2.99 -5.99 -6.44
C ARG A 41 4.17 -6.49 -5.63
N LEU A 42 4.47 -7.78 -5.75
CA LEU A 42 5.73 -8.33 -5.25
C LEU A 42 6.87 -7.85 -6.15
N LEU A 43 7.95 -7.37 -5.53
CA LEU A 43 9.17 -6.96 -6.25
C LEU A 43 10.23 -8.07 -6.22
N ALA A 44 10.33 -8.77 -5.09
CA ALA A 44 11.22 -9.91 -4.87
C ALA A 44 10.71 -10.71 -3.65
N ALA A 45 11.39 -11.82 -3.34
CA ALA A 45 11.17 -12.51 -2.06
C ALA A 45 11.35 -11.52 -0.89
N GLY A 46 10.33 -11.44 -0.03
CA GLY A 46 10.30 -10.56 1.13
C GLY A 46 10.21 -9.05 0.83
N LYS A 47 9.94 -8.64 -0.41
CA LYS A 47 9.75 -7.23 -0.79
C LYS A 47 8.54 -7.01 -1.67
N ALA A 48 7.68 -6.08 -1.27
CA ALA A 48 6.54 -5.65 -2.05
C ALA A 48 6.44 -4.14 -2.10
N GLU A 49 5.85 -3.66 -3.18
CA GLU A 49 5.43 -2.27 -3.34
C GLU A 49 3.91 -2.22 -3.25
N ILE A 50 3.38 -1.23 -2.54
CA ILE A 50 1.94 -0.95 -2.45
C ILE A 50 1.66 0.51 -2.82
N TRP A 51 0.47 0.77 -3.33
CA TRP A 51 0.05 2.12 -3.69
C TRP A 51 -1.42 2.34 -3.39
N VAL A 52 -1.77 3.62 -3.24
CA VAL A 52 -3.15 4.08 -3.11
C VAL A 52 -3.39 5.17 -4.14
N GLY A 53 -4.52 5.09 -4.84
CA GLY A 53 -4.91 6.08 -5.84
C GLY A 53 -6.41 6.10 -6.09
N ASN A 54 -6.84 7.03 -6.92
CA ASN A 54 -8.20 7.11 -7.46
C ASN A 54 -8.12 7.57 -8.93
N GLY A 55 -9.23 8.01 -9.52
CA GLY A 55 -9.26 8.51 -10.91
C GLY A 55 -8.26 9.63 -11.22
N ALA A 56 -7.78 10.36 -10.20
CA ALA A 56 -6.74 11.39 -10.34
C ALA A 56 -5.30 10.85 -10.16
N GLY A 57 -5.11 9.52 -10.20
CA GLY A 57 -3.80 8.86 -10.10
C GLY A 57 -3.37 8.52 -8.67
N LEU A 58 -2.07 8.26 -8.47
CA LEU A 58 -1.53 7.85 -7.17
C LEU A 58 -1.52 9.01 -6.16
N ALA A 59 -1.97 8.73 -4.95
CA ALA A 59 -1.89 9.63 -3.81
C ALA A 59 -0.83 9.21 -2.80
N GLN A 60 -0.53 7.92 -2.71
CA GLN A 60 0.47 7.38 -1.79
C GLN A 60 1.16 6.18 -2.41
N ARG A 61 2.45 6.02 -2.09
CA ARG A 61 3.25 4.83 -2.41
C ARG A 61 3.92 4.31 -1.15
N GLY A 62 4.13 3.01 -1.06
CA GLY A 62 4.79 2.41 0.09
C GLY A 62 5.55 1.14 -0.26
N ASP A 63 6.53 0.85 0.56
CA ASP A 63 7.40 -0.31 0.49
C ASP A 63 7.14 -1.18 1.71
N VAL A 64 7.06 -2.48 1.48
CA VAL A 64 6.81 -3.50 2.49
C VAL A 64 7.94 -4.52 2.43
N GLU A 65 8.60 -4.70 3.57
CA GLU A 65 9.56 -5.80 3.79
C GLU A 65 8.90 -6.82 4.72
N PHE A 66 9.01 -8.10 4.38
CA PHE A 66 8.37 -9.19 5.11
C PHE A 66 9.20 -10.48 5.01
N ASP A 67 8.98 -11.40 5.94
CA ASP A 67 9.44 -12.80 5.84
C ASP A 67 8.29 -13.72 5.43
#